data_AF-L1NJD1-F1
#
_entry.id   AF-L1NJD1-F1
#
_cell.length_a   1.000
_cell.length_b   1.000
_cell.length_c   1.000
_cell.angle_alpha   90.00
_cell.angle_beta   90.00
_cell.angle_gamma   90.00
#
_symmetry.space_group_name_H-M   'P 1'
#
loop_
_entity.id
_entity.type
_entity.pdbx_description
1 polymer ?
#
loop_
_entity_poly.entity_id
_entity_poly.type
_entity_poly.pdbx_seq_one_letter_code
_entity_poly.pdbx_strand_id
1 'polypeptide(L)'
;MPTADNKEKTMQDVFTDNGDTAGEEDERLLDQPAARSIGRGIGWIHEAFLLFREYWAAWMLIALVLFVAEEICKGIMTYSGMIGAAVYGMFVLFKAGGIMSAASFQEYEETPPRIGHLFAIFDSKIFEFVLLFVLMFLSAVAWALLLYGAANALGWLGNTEGIATLPVSLVLLLVFWYLSWQLLLGFAPVLVFLQSETPFAAILLSAKAAVKNILPLALCGVCFAFFYIVILTLPGLREGVASYVLSALLLALNILGYLTVYAAYRDIWFEPAERDPVTVGYR
;
A
#
# COMPACT_ATOMS: atom_id res chain seq x y z
N MET A 1 -17.67 39.73 -38.69
CA MET A 1 -17.92 39.58 -37.24
C MET A 1 -17.49 38.17 -36.87
N PRO A 2 -16.45 37.99 -36.06
CA PRO A 2 -15.93 36.66 -35.76
C PRO A 2 -16.70 35.99 -34.62
N THR A 3 -16.61 34.66 -34.68
CA THR A 3 -17.24 33.57 -33.95
C THR A 3 -16.78 33.41 -32.51
N ALA A 4 -17.68 32.99 -31.61
CA ALA A 4 -17.32 32.42 -30.32
C ALA A 4 -17.69 30.92 -30.33
N ASP A 5 -16.68 30.10 -30.56
CA ASP A 5 -16.71 28.64 -30.44
C ASP A 5 -16.47 28.31 -28.96
N ASN A 6 -17.47 27.72 -28.32
CA ASN A 6 -17.47 27.35 -26.91
C ASN A 6 -16.90 25.92 -26.81
N LYS A 7 -15.60 25.78 -26.62
CA LYS A 7 -14.97 24.48 -26.39
C LYS A 7 -14.85 24.20 -24.89
N GLU A 8 -15.53 23.14 -24.46
CA GLU A 8 -15.28 22.45 -23.19
C GLU A 8 -13.80 22.10 -23.06
N LYS A 9 -13.16 22.57 -21.98
CA LYS A 9 -11.86 22.05 -21.54
C LYS A 9 -12.04 20.62 -21.07
N THR A 10 -11.41 19.67 -21.76
CA THR A 10 -11.28 18.28 -21.31
C THR A 10 -10.14 18.16 -20.29
N MET A 11 -10.17 17.14 -19.41
CA MET A 11 -9.11 16.85 -18.41
C MET A 11 -7.68 16.81 -18.97
N GLN A 12 -7.53 16.60 -20.28
CA GLN A 12 -6.24 16.63 -20.98
C GLN A 12 -5.60 18.02 -21.05
N ASP A 13 -6.39 19.09 -20.98
CA ASP A 13 -5.90 20.48 -21.05
C ASP A 13 -5.36 21.00 -19.70
N VAL A 14 -5.53 20.25 -18.62
CA VAL A 14 -4.90 20.56 -17.31
C VAL A 14 -3.45 20.09 -17.29
N PHE A 15 -3.09 19.09 -18.09
CA PHE A 15 -1.73 18.53 -18.13
C PHE A 15 -0.81 19.24 -19.14
N THR A 16 -1.29 20.21 -19.91
CA THR A 16 -0.54 20.85 -21.00
C THR A 16 -0.32 22.36 -20.83
N ASP A 17 -0.75 22.97 -19.73
CA ASP A 17 -0.51 24.39 -19.44
C ASP A 17 0.52 24.57 -18.32
N ASN A 18 1.74 24.06 -18.53
CA ASN A 18 2.88 24.33 -17.65
C ASN A 18 3.74 25.47 -18.23
N GLY A 19 3.18 26.68 -18.16
CA GLY A 19 3.95 27.92 -18.14
C GLY A 19 3.49 28.74 -16.94
N ASP A 20 4.37 28.91 -15.95
CA ASP A 20 4.21 29.72 -14.72
C ASP A 20 3.51 29.09 -13.49
N THR A 21 4.09 28.02 -12.94
CA THR A 21 4.00 27.73 -11.50
C THR A 21 5.39 27.74 -10.87
N ALA A 22 5.88 28.93 -10.56
CA ALA A 22 7.05 29.10 -9.71
C ALA A 22 6.70 28.71 -8.26
N GLY A 23 7.15 27.54 -7.79
CA GLY A 23 7.20 27.24 -6.35
C GLY A 23 7.12 25.79 -5.91
N GLU A 24 6.62 24.87 -6.74
CA GLU A 24 6.65 23.44 -6.43
C GLU A 24 8.00 22.90 -6.91
N GLU A 25 8.72 22.19 -6.03
CA GLU A 25 9.89 21.43 -6.45
C GLU A 25 9.40 20.40 -7.47
N ASP A 26 9.59 20.66 -8.77
CA ASP A 26 9.21 19.75 -9.84
C ASP A 26 9.73 18.35 -9.46
N GLU A 27 8.84 17.39 -9.23
CA GLU A 27 9.26 16.03 -8.92
C GLU A 27 9.39 15.24 -10.22
N ARG A 28 10.53 14.58 -10.40
CA ARG A 28 10.75 13.68 -11.52
C ARG A 28 10.27 12.28 -11.16
N LEU A 29 9.27 11.79 -11.91
CA LEU A 29 8.85 10.40 -11.88
C LEU A 29 9.87 9.49 -12.58
N LEU A 30 10.27 8.39 -11.94
CA LEU A 30 11.22 7.41 -12.46
C LEU A 30 10.52 6.23 -13.15
N ASP A 31 11.00 5.84 -14.33
CA ASP A 31 10.54 4.62 -15.03
C ASP A 31 10.95 3.32 -14.32
N GLN A 32 11.90 3.39 -13.39
CA GLN A 32 12.49 2.24 -12.71
C GLN A 32 12.59 2.51 -11.20
N PRO A 33 12.28 1.51 -10.35
CA PRO A 33 12.35 1.72 -8.92
C PRO A 33 13.79 1.99 -8.46
N ALA A 34 13.97 3.07 -7.70
CA ALA A 34 15.23 3.37 -7.04
C ALA A 34 15.54 2.36 -5.92
N ALA A 35 16.83 2.15 -5.65
CA ALA A 35 17.27 1.42 -4.46
C ALA A 35 17.47 2.42 -3.32
N ARG A 36 16.93 2.09 -2.14
CA ARG A 36 17.03 2.93 -0.94
C ARG A 36 17.81 2.20 0.15
N SER A 37 18.47 2.99 1.00
CA SER A 37 19.28 2.45 2.10
C SER A 37 18.38 1.83 3.19
N ILE A 38 18.94 0.93 3.98
CA ILE A 38 18.19 0.23 5.05
C ILE A 38 17.51 1.22 6.00
N GLY A 39 18.20 2.30 6.37
CA GLY A 39 17.68 3.32 7.27
C GLY A 39 16.45 4.07 6.75
N ARG A 40 16.22 4.11 5.43
CA ARG A 40 15.01 4.72 4.86
C ARG A 40 13.72 4.00 5.24
N GLY A 41 13.78 2.72 5.62
CA GLY A 41 12.61 2.01 6.14
C GLY A 41 11.96 2.70 7.35
N ILE A 42 12.78 3.23 8.28
CA ILE A 42 12.26 4.02 9.42
C ILE A 42 11.68 5.35 8.93
N GLY A 43 12.29 5.95 7.91
CA GLY A 43 11.80 7.17 7.25
C GLY A 43 10.39 6.99 6.70
N TRP A 44 10.11 5.89 6.00
CA TRP A 44 8.78 5.60 5.46
C TRP A 44 7.71 5.47 6.56
N ILE A 45 8.05 4.83 7.69
CA ILE A 45 7.15 4.73 8.84
C ILE A 45 6.88 6.12 9.43
N HIS A 46 7.92 6.96 9.54
CA HIS A 46 7.81 8.31 10.08
C HIS A 46 6.95 9.20 9.18
N GLU A 47 7.18 9.19 7.87
CA GLU A 47 6.39 9.92 6.87
C GLU A 47 4.93 9.47 6.88
N ALA A 48 4.69 8.16 6.96
CA ALA A 48 3.35 7.58 7.14
C ALA A 48 2.66 8.04 8.44
N PHE A 49 3.43 8.13 9.53
CA PHE A 49 2.91 8.65 10.80
C PHE A 49 2.55 10.13 10.71
N LEU A 50 3.32 10.94 9.98
CA LEU A 50 3.00 12.35 9.73
C LEU A 50 1.67 12.48 8.96
N LEU A 51 1.52 11.73 7.87
CA LEU A 51 0.26 11.67 7.10
C LEU A 51 -0.93 11.24 7.96
N PHE A 52 -0.75 10.21 8.79
CA PHE A 52 -1.80 9.74 9.70
C PHE A 52 -2.16 10.81 10.74
N ARG A 53 -1.16 11.43 11.37
CA ARG A 53 -1.34 12.37 12.49
C ARG A 53 -2.07 13.63 12.07
N GLU A 54 -1.81 14.11 10.87
CA GLU A 54 -2.42 15.33 10.33
C GLU A 54 -3.95 15.27 10.36
N TYR A 55 -4.53 14.15 9.92
CA TYR A 55 -5.98 13.92 9.91
C TYR A 55 -6.37 12.61 10.59
N TRP A 56 -5.88 12.39 11.81
CA TRP A 56 -6.02 11.11 12.53
C TRP A 56 -7.49 10.64 12.65
N ALA A 57 -8.42 11.56 12.90
CA ALA A 57 -9.83 11.21 13.08
C ALA A 57 -10.47 10.70 11.77
N ALA A 58 -10.10 11.29 10.63
CA ALA A 58 -10.56 10.87 9.31
C ALA A 58 -10.00 9.49 8.96
N TRP A 59 -8.72 9.27 9.22
CA TRP A 59 -8.09 7.95 9.04
C TRP A 59 -8.70 6.88 9.94
N MET A 60 -9.01 7.20 11.19
CA MET A 60 -9.68 6.24 12.09
C MET A 60 -11.10 5.91 11.65
N LEU A 61 -11.84 6.87 11.09
CA LEU A 61 -13.15 6.61 10.50
C LEU A 61 -13.03 5.67 9.30
N ILE A 62 -12.07 5.93 8.38
CA ILE A 62 -11.77 5.05 7.25
C ILE A 62 -11.38 3.65 7.75
N ALA A 63 -10.52 3.57 8.77
CA ALA A 63 -10.08 2.31 9.36
C ALA A 63 -11.25 1.49 9.90
N LEU A 64 -12.18 2.14 10.61
CA LEU A 64 -13.35 1.49 11.16
C LEU A 64 -14.29 0.97 10.06
N VAL A 65 -14.55 1.79 9.03
CA VAL A 65 -15.41 1.39 7.90
C VAL A 65 -14.80 0.21 7.14
N LEU A 66 -13.50 0.27 6.86
CA LEU A 66 -12.79 -0.81 6.19
C LEU A 66 -12.72 -2.07 7.06
N PHE A 67 -12.57 -1.94 8.37
CA PHE A 67 -12.61 -3.09 9.28
C PHE A 67 -13.97 -3.78 9.27
N VAL A 68 -15.07 -3.03 9.39
CA VAL A 68 -16.42 -3.60 9.34
C VAL A 68 -16.67 -4.28 7.98
N ALA A 69 -16.26 -3.65 6.88
CA ALA A 69 -16.36 -4.24 5.55
C ALA A 69 -15.51 -5.52 5.41
N GLU A 70 -14.31 -5.53 5.98
CA GLU A 70 -13.42 -6.70 5.99
C GLU A 70 -14.05 -7.88 6.74
N GLU A 71 -14.65 -7.65 7.91
CA GLU A 71 -15.33 -8.69 8.68
C GLU A 71 -16.56 -9.24 7.96
N ILE A 72 -17.31 -8.38 7.26
CA ILE A 72 -18.42 -8.82 6.38
C ILE A 72 -17.88 -9.71 5.25
N CYS A 73 -16.83 -9.28 4.56
CA CYS A 73 -16.23 -10.06 3.47
C CYS A 73 -15.66 -11.40 3.95
N LYS A 74 -15.03 -11.45 5.13
CA LYS A 74 -14.60 -12.70 5.77
C LYS A 74 -15.79 -13.62 6.06
N GLY A 75 -16.88 -13.08 6.59
CA GLY A 75 -18.12 -13.84 6.79
C GLY A 75 -18.64 -14.45 5.49
N ILE A 76 -18.72 -13.67 4.41
CA ILE A 76 -19.10 -14.15 3.08
C ILE A 76 -18.17 -15.29 2.62
N MET A 77 -16.86 -15.11 2.75
CA MET A 77 -15.85 -16.13 2.43
C MET A 77 -16.11 -17.44 3.18
N THR A 78 -16.35 -17.39 4.48
CA THR A 78 -16.61 -18.57 5.31
C THR A 78 -17.82 -19.37 4.84
N TYR A 79 -18.90 -18.71 4.40
CA TYR A 79 -20.16 -19.38 4.06
C TYR A 79 -20.35 -19.70 2.57
N SER A 80 -19.57 -19.09 1.66
CA SER A 80 -19.74 -19.25 0.20
C SER A 80 -18.54 -19.87 -0.52
N GLY A 81 -17.51 -20.28 0.22
CA GLY A 81 -16.34 -20.98 -0.33
C GLY A 81 -15.56 -20.11 -1.32
N MET A 82 -15.25 -20.65 -2.52
CA MET A 82 -14.39 -19.98 -3.49
C MET A 82 -14.94 -18.64 -3.99
N ILE A 83 -16.27 -18.51 -4.13
CA ILE A 83 -16.88 -17.24 -4.58
C ILE A 83 -16.62 -16.16 -3.53
N GLY A 84 -16.83 -16.46 -2.25
CA GLY A 84 -16.54 -15.52 -1.19
C GLY A 84 -15.05 -15.24 -1.00
N ALA A 85 -14.17 -16.21 -1.28
CA ALA A 85 -12.72 -15.97 -1.31
C ALA A 85 -12.33 -14.96 -2.41
N ALA A 86 -12.96 -15.02 -3.58
CA ALA A 86 -12.76 -14.03 -4.64
C ALA A 86 -13.24 -12.63 -4.22
N VAL A 87 -14.42 -12.54 -3.60
CA VAL A 87 -14.96 -11.27 -3.07
C VAL A 87 -14.03 -10.67 -2.01
N TYR A 88 -13.53 -11.49 -1.09
CA TYR A 88 -12.57 -11.05 -0.08
C TYR A 88 -11.25 -10.59 -0.70
N GLY A 89 -10.73 -11.31 -1.70
CA GLY A 89 -9.52 -10.92 -2.41
C GLY A 89 -9.68 -9.60 -3.19
N MET A 90 -10.83 -9.38 -3.83
CA MET A 90 -11.16 -8.08 -4.45
C MET A 90 -11.24 -6.97 -3.40
N PHE A 91 -11.86 -7.23 -2.25
CA PHE A 91 -11.91 -6.28 -1.15
C PHE A 91 -10.51 -5.91 -0.63
N VAL A 92 -9.61 -6.89 -0.51
CA VAL A 92 -8.22 -6.65 -0.10
C VAL A 92 -7.49 -5.74 -1.10
N LEU A 93 -7.67 -5.96 -2.41
CA LEU A 93 -7.10 -5.09 -3.43
C LEU A 93 -7.70 -3.68 -3.38
N PHE A 94 -9.02 -3.58 -3.23
CA PHE A 94 -9.73 -2.31 -3.04
C PHE A 94 -9.20 -1.55 -1.82
N LYS A 95 -9.03 -2.24 -0.69
CA LYS A 95 -8.50 -1.67 0.55
C LYS A 95 -7.09 -1.13 0.34
N ALA A 96 -6.21 -1.90 -0.30
CA ALA A 96 -4.84 -1.50 -0.57
C ALA A 96 -4.77 -0.27 -1.50
N GLY A 97 -5.37 -0.37 -2.70
CA GLY A 97 -5.37 0.72 -3.67
C GLY A 97 -6.12 1.95 -3.19
N GLY A 98 -7.26 1.76 -2.53
CA GLY A 98 -8.11 2.82 -2.03
C GLY A 98 -7.45 3.65 -0.93
N ILE A 99 -6.78 3.01 0.04
CA ILE A 99 -6.03 3.77 1.07
C ILE A 99 -4.90 4.58 0.44
N MET A 100 -4.16 4.00 -0.51
CA MET A 100 -3.08 4.70 -1.20
C MET A 100 -3.60 5.87 -2.06
N SER A 101 -4.77 5.72 -2.68
CA SER A 101 -5.43 6.82 -3.38
C SER A 101 -5.91 7.91 -2.41
N ALA A 102 -6.52 7.55 -1.29
CA ALA A 102 -6.90 8.54 -0.27
C ALA A 102 -5.70 9.29 0.30
N ALA A 103 -4.55 8.62 0.43
CA ALA A 103 -3.29 9.26 0.85
C ALA A 103 -2.78 10.25 -0.20
N SER A 104 -2.85 9.92 -1.50
CA SER A 104 -2.47 10.85 -2.56
C SER A 104 -3.38 12.07 -2.62
N PHE A 105 -4.69 11.90 -2.46
CA PHE A 105 -5.62 13.04 -2.36
C PHE A 105 -5.29 13.94 -1.17
N GLN A 106 -4.93 13.38 -0.01
CA GLN A 106 -4.51 14.18 1.14
C GLN A 106 -3.24 14.97 0.84
N GLU A 107 -2.25 14.37 0.19
CA GLU A 107 -0.97 15.03 -0.11
C GLU A 107 -1.10 16.11 -1.20
N TYR A 108 -1.83 15.84 -2.29
CA TYR A 108 -1.93 16.78 -3.42
C TYR A 108 -3.01 17.85 -3.24
N GLU A 109 -4.13 17.54 -2.60
CA GLU A 109 -5.22 18.52 -2.40
C GLU A 109 -5.18 19.19 -1.02
N GLU A 110 -4.26 18.78 -0.13
CA GLU A 110 -4.14 19.24 1.26
C GLU A 110 -5.46 19.10 2.07
N THR A 111 -6.36 18.20 1.64
CA THR A 111 -7.67 17.98 2.29
C THR A 111 -7.69 16.72 3.15
N PRO A 112 -8.59 16.65 4.16
CA PRO A 112 -8.78 15.43 4.93
C PRO A 112 -9.18 14.26 4.03
N PRO A 113 -8.62 13.05 4.21
CA PRO A 113 -8.97 11.86 3.44
C PRO A 113 -10.44 11.49 3.69
N ARG A 114 -11.16 11.16 2.62
CA ARG A 114 -12.59 10.81 2.67
C ARG A 114 -12.80 9.39 2.20
N ILE A 115 -13.88 8.77 2.67
CA ILE A 115 -14.31 7.44 2.20
C ILE A 115 -14.48 7.43 0.67
N GLY A 116 -14.97 8.54 0.09
CA GLY A 116 -15.11 8.67 -1.36
C GLY A 116 -13.79 8.52 -2.13
N HIS A 117 -12.66 8.98 -1.55
CA HIS A 117 -11.35 8.88 -2.19
C HIS A 117 -10.88 7.42 -2.32
N LEU A 118 -11.37 6.50 -1.48
CA LEU A 118 -11.07 5.07 -1.60
C LEU A 118 -11.57 4.47 -2.91
N PHE A 119 -12.68 5.01 -3.44
CA PHE A 119 -13.33 4.51 -4.66
C PHE A 119 -12.75 5.10 -5.95
N ALA A 120 -11.83 6.07 -5.86
CA ALA A 120 -11.21 6.68 -7.03
C ALA A 120 -10.43 5.66 -7.89
N ILE A 121 -10.02 4.53 -7.31
CA ILE A 121 -9.40 3.43 -8.06
C ILE A 121 -10.29 2.80 -9.13
N PHE A 122 -11.61 3.00 -9.05
CA PHE A 122 -12.57 2.51 -10.04
C PHE A 122 -12.87 3.52 -11.13
N ASP A 123 -12.40 4.77 -11.00
CA ASP A 123 -12.67 5.81 -12.00
C ASP A 123 -11.98 5.44 -13.31
N SER A 124 -12.78 4.99 -14.29
CA SER A 124 -12.33 4.53 -15.61
C SER A 124 -11.28 3.39 -15.60
N LYS A 125 -11.07 2.70 -14.46
CA LYS A 125 -10.03 1.67 -14.26
C LYS A 125 -10.57 0.31 -13.77
N ILE A 126 -11.86 0.04 -13.94
CA ILE A 126 -12.49 -1.21 -13.47
C ILE A 126 -11.86 -2.45 -14.15
N PHE A 127 -11.53 -2.35 -15.44
CA PHE A 127 -10.92 -3.47 -16.15
C PHE A 127 -9.52 -3.77 -15.60
N GLU A 128 -8.72 -2.74 -15.38
CA GLU A 128 -7.39 -2.80 -14.78
C GLU A 128 -7.45 -3.38 -13.38
N PHE A 129 -8.45 -3.00 -12.58
CA PHE A 129 -8.70 -3.56 -11.26
C PHE A 129 -8.94 -5.08 -11.33
N VAL A 130 -9.87 -5.53 -12.20
CA VAL A 130 -10.19 -6.96 -12.33
C VAL A 130 -8.99 -7.74 -12.86
N LEU A 131 -8.28 -7.21 -13.85
CA LEU A 131 -7.09 -7.84 -14.41
C LEU A 131 -5.97 -7.93 -13.36
N LEU A 132 -5.72 -6.85 -12.61
CA LEU A 132 -4.75 -6.84 -11.52
C LEU A 132 -5.12 -7.88 -10.46
N PHE A 133 -6.39 -7.96 -10.06
CA PHE A 133 -6.87 -8.97 -9.12
C PHE A 133 -6.57 -10.40 -9.60
N VAL A 134 -6.90 -10.72 -10.86
CA VAL A 134 -6.64 -12.06 -11.43
C VAL A 134 -5.15 -12.37 -11.45
N LEU A 135 -4.31 -11.43 -11.89
CA LEU A 135 -2.87 -11.63 -11.93
C LEU A 135 -2.27 -11.80 -10.54
N MET A 136 -2.69 -10.98 -9.56
CA MET A 136 -2.28 -11.11 -8.17
C MET A 136 -2.71 -12.44 -7.55
N PHE A 137 -3.93 -12.91 -7.85
CA PHE A 137 -4.41 -14.22 -7.41
C PHE A 137 -3.53 -15.34 -7.96
N LEU A 138 -3.20 -15.30 -9.26
CA LEU A 138 -2.28 -16.26 -9.87
C LEU A 138 -0.88 -16.20 -9.25
N SER A 139 -0.34 -14.99 -9.01
CA SER A 139 0.94 -14.80 -8.33
C SER A 139 0.91 -15.35 -6.90
N ALA A 140 -0.18 -15.15 -6.16
CA ALA A 140 -0.34 -15.67 -4.81
C ALA A 140 -0.43 -17.21 -4.78
N VAL A 141 -1.15 -17.82 -5.72
CA VAL A 141 -1.18 -19.30 -5.87
C VAL A 141 0.20 -19.83 -6.22
N ALA A 142 0.89 -19.22 -7.19
CA ALA A 142 2.25 -19.61 -7.56
C ALA A 142 3.21 -19.51 -6.37
N TRP A 143 3.14 -18.43 -5.60
CA TRP A 143 3.93 -18.25 -4.38
C TRP A 143 3.59 -19.30 -3.33
N ALA A 144 2.31 -19.57 -3.07
CA ALA A 144 1.89 -20.61 -2.12
C ALA A 144 2.40 -22.00 -2.51
N LEU A 145 2.36 -22.36 -3.80
CA LEU A 145 2.90 -23.63 -4.31
C LEU A 145 4.43 -23.70 -4.16
N LEU A 146 5.15 -22.60 -4.40
CA LEU A 146 6.58 -22.52 -4.17
C LEU A 146 6.93 -22.72 -2.69
N LEU A 147 6.20 -22.06 -1.78
CA LEU A 147 6.40 -22.22 -0.34
C LEU A 147 6.07 -23.64 0.14
N TYR A 148 4.99 -24.24 -0.37
CA TYR A 148 4.65 -25.63 -0.09
C TYR A 148 5.75 -26.59 -0.55
N GLY A 149 6.25 -26.40 -1.77
CA GLY A 149 7.36 -27.20 -2.32
C GLY A 149 8.64 -27.05 -1.50
N ALA A 150 9.01 -25.83 -1.12
CA ALA A 150 10.16 -25.55 -0.29
C ALA A 150 10.03 -26.18 1.11
N ALA A 151 8.86 -26.02 1.75
CA ALA A 151 8.59 -26.62 3.05
C ALA A 151 8.66 -28.16 3.01
N ASN A 152 8.17 -28.77 1.93
CA ASN A 152 8.27 -30.21 1.72
C ASN A 152 9.73 -30.67 1.54
N ALA A 153 10.50 -29.96 0.70
CA ALA A 153 11.91 -30.27 0.43
C ALA A 153 12.80 -30.15 1.67
N LEU A 154 12.48 -29.20 2.56
CA LEU A 154 13.17 -28.98 3.83
C LEU A 154 12.66 -29.89 4.97
N GLY A 155 11.67 -30.75 4.70
CA GLY A 155 11.08 -31.66 5.69
C GLY A 155 10.24 -30.97 6.77
N TRP A 156 9.89 -29.70 6.59
CA TRP A 156 9.18 -28.89 7.59
C TRP A 156 7.72 -29.31 7.76
N LEU A 157 7.07 -29.84 6.72
CA LEU A 157 5.68 -30.32 6.79
C LEU A 157 5.49 -31.52 7.73
N GLY A 158 6.56 -32.25 8.06
CA GLY A 158 6.53 -33.39 8.97
C GLY A 158 7.01 -33.10 10.40
N ASN A 159 7.47 -31.88 10.69
CA ASN A 159 8.07 -31.52 11.97
C ASN A 159 7.41 -30.27 12.56
N THR A 160 6.21 -30.43 13.11
CA THR A 160 5.35 -29.34 13.61
C THR A 160 5.79 -28.75 14.95
N GLU A 161 6.75 -29.36 15.65
CA GLU A 161 7.09 -29.02 17.03
C GLU A 161 8.18 -27.93 17.16
N GLY A 162 8.99 -27.72 16.12
CA GLY A 162 10.21 -26.89 16.22
C GLY A 162 10.06 -25.40 15.90
N ILE A 163 9.09 -25.01 15.06
CA ILE A 163 9.03 -23.64 14.51
C ILE A 163 8.04 -22.75 15.28
N ALA A 164 7.07 -23.29 16.02
CA ALA A 164 6.01 -22.50 16.66
C ALA A 164 6.26 -22.13 18.14
N THR A 165 7.35 -22.60 18.76
CA THR A 165 7.52 -22.56 20.22
C THR A 165 8.46 -21.48 20.74
N LEU A 166 9.20 -20.79 19.86
CA LEU A 166 10.15 -19.73 20.26
C LEU A 166 9.60 -18.33 19.91
N PRO A 167 9.68 -17.32 20.81
CA PRO A 167 9.25 -15.96 20.48
C PRO A 167 9.93 -15.36 19.24
N VAL A 168 11.19 -15.76 18.97
CA VAL A 168 11.94 -15.33 17.78
C VAL A 168 11.34 -15.87 16.49
N SER A 169 10.79 -17.09 16.48
CA SER A 169 10.20 -17.65 15.26
C SER A 169 8.89 -16.98 14.88
N LEU A 170 8.11 -16.49 15.85
CA LEU A 170 6.94 -15.65 15.58
C LEU A 170 7.33 -14.34 14.89
N VAL A 171 8.40 -13.67 15.36
CA VAL A 171 8.91 -12.45 14.71
C VAL A 171 9.33 -12.75 13.27
N LEU A 172 10.12 -13.81 13.06
CA LEU A 172 10.57 -14.20 11.72
C LEU A 172 9.39 -14.53 10.79
N LEU A 173 8.37 -15.21 11.30
CA LEU A 173 7.16 -15.52 10.54
C LEU A 173 6.39 -14.26 10.15
N LEU A 174 6.23 -13.30 11.07
CA LEU A 174 5.55 -12.03 10.78
C LEU A 174 6.33 -11.18 9.76
N VAL A 175 7.65 -11.12 9.89
CA VAL A 175 8.51 -10.43 8.92
C VAL A 175 8.43 -11.11 7.55
N PHE A 176 8.50 -12.44 7.52
CA PHE A 176 8.36 -13.20 6.29
C PHE A 176 6.99 -13.01 5.63
N TRP A 177 5.92 -12.99 6.43
CA TRP A 177 4.56 -12.72 5.96
C TRP A 177 4.44 -11.31 5.39
N TYR A 178 4.96 -10.31 6.09
CA TYR A 178 5.01 -8.93 5.63
C TYR A 178 5.77 -8.82 4.30
N LEU A 179 6.95 -9.43 4.19
CA LEU A 179 7.73 -9.41 2.96
C LEU A 179 7.03 -10.12 1.80
N SER A 180 6.38 -11.27 2.07
CA SER A 180 5.57 -11.98 1.07
C SER A 180 4.42 -11.11 0.58
N TRP A 181 3.76 -10.39 1.48
CA TRP A 181 2.73 -9.42 1.14
C TRP A 181 3.26 -8.30 0.26
N GLN A 182 4.39 -7.68 0.62
CA GLN A 182 4.98 -6.60 -0.18
C GLN A 182 5.43 -7.08 -1.56
N LEU A 183 5.93 -8.31 -1.67
CA LEU A 183 6.33 -8.91 -2.94
C LEU A 183 5.12 -9.16 -3.86
N LEU A 184 3.99 -9.59 -3.31
CA LEU A 184 2.79 -9.93 -4.07
C LEU A 184 1.86 -8.74 -4.34
N LEU A 185 1.75 -7.83 -3.38
CA LEU A 185 0.71 -6.81 -3.33
C LEU A 185 1.22 -5.39 -3.03
N GLY A 186 2.50 -5.23 -2.69
CA GLY A 186 3.03 -4.00 -2.10
C GLY A 186 2.78 -2.77 -2.96
N PHE A 187 3.43 -2.70 -4.12
CA PHE A 187 3.38 -1.49 -4.95
C PHE A 187 2.45 -1.63 -6.16
N ALA A 188 2.05 -2.84 -6.56
CA ALA A 188 1.27 -3.04 -7.76
C ALA A 188 -0.05 -2.23 -7.82
N PRO A 189 -0.85 -2.11 -6.73
CA PRO A 189 -2.06 -1.29 -6.77
C PRO A 189 -1.77 0.20 -7.01
N VAL A 190 -0.74 0.75 -6.36
CA VAL A 190 -0.40 2.17 -6.52
C VAL A 190 0.16 2.48 -7.90
N LEU A 191 0.93 1.56 -8.48
CA LEU A 191 1.44 1.67 -9.85
C LEU A 191 0.30 1.68 -10.88
N VAL A 192 -0.70 0.81 -10.73
CA VAL A 192 -1.86 0.79 -11.64
C VAL A 192 -2.74 2.03 -11.47
N PHE A 193 -3.12 2.34 -10.22
CA PHE A 193 -4.15 3.35 -9.99
C PHE A 193 -3.61 4.77 -10.01
N LEU A 194 -2.39 5.03 -9.50
CA LEU A 194 -1.79 6.37 -9.48
C LEU A 194 -0.85 6.63 -10.65
N GLN A 195 0.01 5.68 -11.03
CA GLN A 195 0.94 5.87 -12.17
C GLN A 195 0.35 5.47 -13.52
N SER A 196 -0.85 4.89 -13.54
CA SER A 196 -1.49 4.41 -14.78
C SER A 196 -0.66 3.37 -15.54
N GLU A 197 0.14 2.60 -14.80
CA GLU A 197 0.85 1.45 -15.36
C GLU A 197 -0.11 0.33 -15.73
N THR A 198 0.25 -0.46 -16.75
CA THR A 198 -0.53 -1.66 -17.07
C THR A 198 -0.43 -2.67 -15.93
N PRO A 199 -1.51 -3.43 -15.60
CA PRO A 199 -1.48 -4.38 -14.47
C PRO A 199 -0.32 -5.38 -14.51
N PHE A 200 0.06 -5.83 -15.71
CA PHE A 200 1.19 -6.72 -15.89
C PHE A 200 2.53 -6.04 -15.59
N ALA A 201 2.76 -4.84 -16.12
CA ALA A 201 3.97 -4.07 -15.84
C ALA A 201 4.08 -3.70 -14.35
N ALA A 202 2.96 -3.32 -13.73
CA ALA A 202 2.88 -2.96 -12.33
C ALA A 202 3.29 -4.11 -11.39
N ILE A 203 2.89 -5.35 -11.66
CA ILE A 203 3.33 -6.52 -10.87
C ILE A 203 4.84 -6.71 -10.98
N LEU A 204 5.39 -6.61 -12.19
CA LEU A 204 6.82 -6.80 -12.41
C LEU A 204 7.65 -5.68 -11.77
N LEU A 205 7.21 -4.43 -11.89
CA LEU A 205 7.81 -3.27 -11.25
C LEU A 205 7.71 -3.37 -9.72
N SER A 206 6.57 -3.80 -9.19
CA SER A 206 6.37 -4.03 -7.74
C SER A 206 7.33 -5.09 -7.22
N ALA A 207 7.45 -6.23 -7.91
CA ALA A 207 8.40 -7.27 -7.52
C ALA A 207 9.85 -6.78 -7.60
N LYS A 208 10.20 -6.04 -8.65
CA LYS A 208 11.54 -5.44 -8.81
C LYS A 208 11.85 -4.44 -7.69
N ALA A 209 10.89 -3.60 -7.33
CA ALA A 209 11.01 -2.64 -6.25
C ALA A 209 11.18 -3.34 -4.89
N ALA A 210 10.36 -4.35 -4.62
CA ALA A 210 10.43 -5.14 -3.40
C ALA A 210 11.78 -5.85 -3.25
N VAL A 211 12.33 -6.42 -4.34
CA VAL A 211 13.65 -7.07 -4.33
C VAL A 211 14.77 -6.05 -4.12
N LYS A 212 14.76 -4.92 -4.84
CA LYS A 212 15.77 -3.86 -4.67
C LYS A 212 15.79 -3.26 -3.27
N ASN A 213 14.62 -3.23 -2.62
CA ASN A 213 14.40 -2.59 -1.33
C ASN A 213 14.09 -3.62 -0.22
N ILE A 214 14.54 -4.86 -0.37
CA ILE A 214 14.19 -5.93 0.57
C ILE A 214 14.66 -5.63 2.00
N LEU A 215 15.81 -4.96 2.17
CA LEU A 215 16.36 -4.62 3.48
C LEU A 215 15.57 -3.52 4.20
N PRO A 216 15.29 -2.34 3.62
CA PRO A 216 14.42 -1.36 4.27
C PRO A 216 12.99 -1.89 4.47
N LEU A 217 12.46 -2.72 3.56
CA LEU A 217 11.17 -3.39 3.76
C LEU A 217 11.21 -4.39 4.92
N ALA A 218 12.29 -5.16 5.07
CA ALA A 218 12.46 -6.06 6.20
C ALA A 218 12.52 -5.29 7.52
N LEU A 219 13.20 -4.15 7.56
CA LEU A 219 13.22 -3.28 8.73
C LEU A 219 11.81 -2.78 9.08
N CYS A 220 11.02 -2.36 8.09
CA CYS A 220 9.62 -2.02 8.31
C CYS A 220 8.83 -3.19 8.90
N GLY A 221 8.99 -4.38 8.31
CA GLY A 221 8.37 -5.61 8.78
C GLY A 221 8.72 -5.94 10.24
N VAL A 222 9.99 -5.75 10.63
CA VAL A 222 10.44 -5.94 12.02
C VAL A 222 9.77 -4.93 12.96
N CYS A 223 9.70 -3.65 12.58
CA CYS A 223 9.04 -2.62 13.37
C CYS A 223 7.54 -2.93 13.56
N PHE A 224 6.82 -3.27 12.49
CA PHE A 224 5.40 -3.62 12.57
C PHE A 224 5.17 -4.92 13.36
N ALA A 225 6.02 -5.93 13.18
CA ALA A 225 5.95 -7.17 13.95
C ALA A 225 6.15 -6.90 15.45
N PHE A 226 7.09 -6.04 15.82
CA PHE A 226 7.30 -5.63 17.20
C PHE A 226 6.04 -4.99 17.80
N PHE A 227 5.48 -3.96 17.13
CA PHE A 227 4.26 -3.31 17.62
C PHE A 227 3.08 -4.28 17.73
N TYR A 228 2.91 -5.16 16.73
CA TYR A 228 1.85 -6.16 16.73
C TYR A 228 1.96 -7.14 17.90
N ILE A 229 3.17 -7.67 18.16
CA ILE A 229 3.42 -8.58 19.29
C ILE A 229 3.19 -7.87 20.63
N VAL A 230 3.70 -6.64 20.79
CA VAL A 230 3.48 -5.86 22.02
C VAL A 230 1.98 -5.68 22.27
N ILE A 231 1.23 -5.22 21.27
CA ILE A 231 -0.22 -5.03 21.36
C ILE A 231 -0.94 -6.33 21.74
N LEU A 232 -0.62 -7.44 21.07
CA LEU A 232 -1.28 -8.72 21.34
C LEU A 232 -0.93 -9.31 22.72
N THR A 233 0.26 -9.05 23.25
CA THR A 233 0.74 -9.68 24.50
C THR A 233 0.34 -8.93 25.77
N LEU A 234 -0.28 -7.74 25.66
CA LEU A 234 -0.74 -6.96 26.81
C LEU A 234 -1.92 -7.67 27.52
N PRO A 235 -1.72 -8.30 28.70
CA PRO A 235 -2.69 -9.21 29.29
C PRO A 235 -3.93 -8.49 29.86
N GLY A 236 -3.76 -7.26 30.34
CA GLY A 236 -4.79 -6.50 31.05
C GLY A 236 -5.72 -5.66 30.17
N LEU A 237 -5.54 -5.67 28.84
CA LEU A 237 -6.30 -4.81 27.92
C LEU A 237 -7.35 -5.55 27.09
N ARG A 238 -7.60 -6.85 27.35
CA ARG A 238 -8.51 -7.67 26.53
C ARG A 238 -9.97 -7.64 26.97
N GLU A 239 -10.26 -7.08 28.15
CA GLU A 239 -11.60 -6.99 28.71
C GLU A 239 -11.98 -5.53 29.03
N GLY A 240 -13.27 -5.21 28.93
CA GLY A 240 -13.80 -3.88 29.25
C GLY A 240 -13.32 -2.77 28.31
N VAL A 241 -13.26 -1.54 28.82
CA VAL A 241 -12.95 -0.32 28.03
C VAL A 241 -11.56 -0.39 27.37
N ALA A 242 -10.62 -1.05 28.02
CA ALA A 242 -9.27 -1.24 27.51
C ALA A 242 -9.23 -2.02 26.17
N SER A 243 -10.19 -2.91 25.94
CA SER A 243 -10.29 -3.65 24.67
C SER A 243 -10.55 -2.72 23.49
N TYR A 244 -11.38 -1.68 23.67
CA TYR A 244 -11.66 -0.70 22.61
C TYR A 244 -10.44 0.14 22.27
N VAL A 245 -9.62 0.51 23.27
CA VAL A 245 -8.35 1.21 23.03
C VAL A 245 -7.39 0.32 22.25
N LEU A 246 -7.30 -0.97 22.60
CA LEU A 246 -6.45 -1.92 21.88
C LEU A 246 -6.90 -2.11 20.43
N SER A 247 -8.22 -2.24 20.20
CA SER A 247 -8.79 -2.30 18.85
C SER A 247 -8.49 -1.03 18.06
N ALA A 248 -8.63 0.15 18.65
CA ALA A 248 -8.30 1.41 17.99
C ALA A 248 -6.81 1.48 17.61
N LEU A 249 -5.91 1.01 18.48
CA LEU A 249 -4.47 0.94 18.18
C LEU A 249 -4.17 -0.04 17.03
N LEU A 250 -4.86 -1.19 16.97
CA LEU A 250 -4.72 -2.14 15.86
C LEU A 250 -5.22 -1.54 14.54
N LEU A 251 -6.34 -0.82 14.56
CA LEU A 251 -6.87 -0.11 13.39
C LEU A 251 -5.91 0.96 12.90
N ALA A 252 -5.35 1.77 13.82
CA ALA A 252 -4.33 2.76 13.50
C ALA A 252 -3.08 2.11 12.89
N LEU A 253 -2.59 1.02 13.49
CA LEU A 253 -1.44 0.27 12.97
C LEU A 253 -1.71 -0.30 11.58
N ASN A 254 -2.95 -0.74 11.32
CA ASN A 254 -3.34 -1.23 10.01
C ASN A 254 -3.27 -0.13 8.94
N ILE A 255 -3.83 1.05 9.21
CA ILE A 255 -3.72 2.21 8.31
C ILE A 255 -2.26 2.62 8.10
N LEU A 256 -1.48 2.73 9.19
CA LEU A 256 -0.06 3.06 9.12
C LEU A 256 0.74 2.08 8.26
N GLY A 257 0.35 0.80 8.22
CA GLY A 257 0.94 -0.18 7.33
C GLY A 257 0.79 0.20 5.85
N TYR A 258 -0.42 0.58 5.43
CA TYR A 258 -0.67 1.02 4.05
C TYR A 258 -0.06 2.38 3.73
N LEU A 259 -0.09 3.33 4.68
CA LEU A 259 0.55 4.62 4.51
C LEU A 259 2.08 4.49 4.42
N THR A 260 2.69 3.53 5.12
CA THR A 260 4.13 3.22 4.96
C THR A 260 4.45 2.75 3.56
N VAL A 261 3.57 1.96 2.94
CA VAL A 261 3.73 1.53 1.55
C VAL A 261 3.60 2.71 0.60
N TYR A 262 2.64 3.61 0.85
CA TYR A 262 2.49 4.84 0.07
C TYR A 262 3.72 5.75 0.19
N ALA A 263 4.24 5.98 1.40
CA ALA A 263 5.46 6.74 1.62
C ALA A 263 6.68 6.09 0.93
N ALA A 264 6.82 4.76 1.04
CA ALA A 264 7.85 4.03 0.33
C ALA A 264 7.72 4.16 -1.20
N TYR A 265 6.50 4.15 -1.72
CA TYR A 265 6.22 4.38 -3.14
C TYR A 265 6.67 5.78 -3.57
N ARG A 266 6.31 6.83 -2.82
CA ARG A 266 6.74 8.19 -3.10
C ARG A 266 8.27 8.29 -3.11
N ASP A 267 8.93 7.74 -2.09
CA ASP A 267 10.39 7.74 -1.98
C ASP A 267 11.09 6.90 -3.06
N ILE A 268 10.51 5.81 -3.57
CA ILE A 268 11.17 4.92 -4.55
C ILE A 268 11.02 5.43 -5.99
N TRP A 269 9.92 6.11 -6.31
CA TRP A 269 9.60 6.50 -7.69
C TRP A 269 9.72 8.00 -7.97
N PHE A 270 9.79 8.85 -6.95
CA PHE A 270 9.92 10.30 -7.15
C PHE A 270 11.28 10.78 -6.65
N GLU A 271 11.91 11.63 -7.44
CA GLU A 271 13.13 12.35 -7.08
C GLU A 271 12.90 13.85 -7.27
N PRO A 272 13.55 14.72 -6.48
CA PRO A 272 13.58 16.15 -6.79
C PRO A 272 14.13 16.35 -8.20
N ALA A 273 13.46 17.13 -9.05
CA ALA A 273 13.99 17.44 -10.37
C ALA A 273 15.31 18.20 -10.19
N GLU A 274 16.34 17.65 -10.81
CA GLU A 274 17.61 18.35 -10.94
C GLU A 274 17.34 19.60 -11.79
N ARG A 275 17.48 20.80 -11.20
CA ARG A 275 17.43 22.05 -11.97
C ARG A 275 18.52 21.97 -13.02
N ASP A 276 18.12 21.89 -14.29
CA ASP A 276 19.06 21.89 -15.41
C ASP A 276 19.90 23.19 -15.35
N PRO A 277 21.23 23.12 -15.13
CA PRO A 277 22.07 24.31 -15.08
C PRO A 277 22.11 25.08 -16.41
N VAL A 278 21.58 24.50 -17.50
CA VAL A 278 21.60 25.08 -18.84
C VAL A 278 20.55 26.20 -19.02
N THR A 279 19.58 26.37 -18.11
CA THR A 279 18.56 27.43 -18.19
C THR A 279 18.87 28.69 -17.37
N VAL A 280 20.10 28.88 -16.89
CA VAL A 280 20.56 30.20 -16.42
C VAL A 280 21.08 31.01 -17.60
N GLY A 281 20.16 31.36 -18.50
CA GLY A 281 20.44 32.16 -19.69
C GLY A 281 19.27 33.10 -19.96
N TYR A 282 19.37 34.31 -19.39
CA TYR A 282 18.55 35.50 -19.68
C TYR A 282 17.02 35.34 -19.54
N ARG A 283 16.46 35.81 -18.42
CA ARG A 283 15.39 36.83 -18.40
C ARG A 283 15.58 37.75 -17.21
#